data_AF-A0A223D6D2-F1
#
_entry.id   AF-A0A223D6D2-F1
#
_cell.length_a   1.000
_cell.length_b   1.000
_cell.length_c   1.000
_cell.angle_alpha   90.00
_cell.angle_beta   90.00
_cell.angle_gamma   90.00
#
_symmetry.space_group_name_H-M   'P 1'
#
loop_
_entity.id
_entity.type
_entity.pdbx_description
1 polymer ?
#
loop_
_entity_poly.entity_id
_entity_poly.type
_entity_poly.pdbx_seq_one_letter_code
_entity_poly.pdbx_strand_id
1 'polypeptide(L)' 'MRPNSALATQKGIRVGSSKQDIINAYGQHYAKLDKQGLPIIAYADRERGTYVEFWLYEEKVETIWFGIIKTE' A
#
# COMPACT_ATOMS: atom_id res chain seq x y z
N MET A 1 12.68 -18.18 19.73
CA MET A 1 12.38 -17.43 18.50
C MET A 1 10.94 -16.96 18.55
N ARG A 2 10.67 -15.65 18.62
CA ARG A 2 9.32 -15.15 18.33
C ARG A 2 9.10 -15.34 16.83
N PRO A 3 7.95 -15.86 16.35
CA PRO A 3 7.71 -15.92 14.92
C PRO A 3 7.83 -14.50 14.40
N ASN A 4 8.62 -14.33 13.34
CA ASN A 4 8.74 -13.07 12.62
C ASN A 4 7.35 -12.79 12.05
N SER A 5 6.49 -12.11 12.81
CA SER A 5 5.15 -11.73 12.38
C SER A 5 5.35 -10.75 11.24
N ALA A 6 5.34 -11.28 10.02
CA ALA A 6 5.51 -10.51 8.80
C ALA A 6 4.56 -9.32 8.86
N LEU A 7 5.13 -8.11 8.91
CA LEU A 7 4.36 -6.87 9.02
C LEU A 7 3.37 -6.83 7.85
N ALA A 8 2.09 -6.68 8.19
CA ALA A 8 1.00 -6.61 7.23
C ALA A 8 0.08 -5.44 7.57
N THR A 9 -0.60 -4.90 6.57
CA THR A 9 -1.68 -3.93 6.79
C THR A 9 -2.84 -4.59 7.53
N GLN A 10 -3.75 -3.80 8.08
CA GLN A 10 -4.98 -4.31 8.70
C GLN A 10 -5.85 -5.13 7.72
N LYS A 11 -5.68 -4.92 6.41
CA LYS A 11 -6.37 -5.67 5.35
C LYS A 11 -5.54 -6.85 4.81
N GLY A 12 -4.45 -7.22 5.49
CA GLY A 12 -3.67 -8.44 5.22
C GLY A 12 -2.63 -8.33 4.10
N ILE A 13 -2.41 -7.13 3.55
CA ILE A 13 -1.38 -6.91 2.52
C ILE A 13 -0.01 -6.83 3.17
N ARG A 14 0.98 -7.51 2.57
CA ARG A 14 2.35 -7.58 3.07
C ARG A 14 3.33 -7.47 1.90
N VAL A 15 4.63 -7.35 2.20
CA VAL A 15 5.67 -7.48 1.18
C VAL A 15 5.54 -8.82 0.45
N GLY A 16 5.61 -8.79 -0.87
CA GLY A 16 5.40 -9.93 -1.77
C GLY A 16 3.95 -10.14 -2.21
N SER A 17 2.96 -9.47 -1.61
CA SER A 17 1.58 -9.50 -2.09
C SER A 17 1.51 -8.98 -3.53
N SER A 18 0.61 -9.55 -4.33
CA SER A 18 0.42 -9.10 -5.71
C SER A 18 -0.40 -7.81 -5.76
N LYS A 19 -0.30 -7.09 -6.88
CA LYS A 19 -1.23 -6.00 -7.20
C LYS A 19 -2.70 -6.43 -7.13
N GLN A 20 -3.02 -7.65 -7.55
CA GLN A 20 -4.41 -8.14 -7.50
C GLN A 20 -4.89 -8.30 -6.05
N ASP A 21 -4.04 -8.76 -5.13
CA ASP A 21 -4.37 -8.85 -3.71
C ASP A 21 -4.73 -7.48 -3.13
N ILE A 22 -3.95 -6.45 -3.50
CA ILE A 22 -4.20 -5.06 -3.09
C ILE A 22 -5.59 -4.61 -3.58
N ILE A 23 -5.89 -4.81 -4.86
CA ILE A 23 -7.17 -4.41 -5.47
C ILE A 23 -8.34 -5.16 -4.83
N ASN A 24 -8.18 -6.45 -4.53
CA ASN A 24 -9.21 -7.24 -3.86
C ASN A 24 -9.48 -6.73 -2.43
N ALA A 25 -8.46 -6.26 -1.72
CA ALA A 25 -8.56 -5.82 -0.33
C ALA A 25 -9.01 -4.36 -0.15
N TYR A 26 -8.55 -3.47 -1.02
CA TYR A 26 -8.76 -2.01 -0.94
C TYR A 26 -9.72 -1.47 -2.01
N GLY A 27 -10.02 -2.23 -3.06
CA GLY A 27 -10.91 -1.84 -4.14
C GLY A 27 -10.20 -1.29 -5.38
N GLN A 28 -10.97 -1.05 -6.45
CA GLN A 28 -10.45 -0.63 -7.75
C GLN A 28 -10.18 0.88 -7.85
N HIS A 29 -10.66 1.69 -6.90
CA HIS A 29 -10.47 3.13 -6.89
C HIS A 29 -9.18 3.49 -6.16
N TYR A 30 -8.07 3.56 -6.90
CA TYR A 30 -6.76 3.94 -6.40
C TYR A 30 -6.11 4.99 -7.30
N ALA A 31 -5.19 5.77 -6.73
CA ALA A 31 -4.30 6.59 -7.52
C ALA A 31 -3.12 5.73 -8.00
N LYS A 32 -2.80 5.82 -9.29
CA LYS A 32 -1.57 5.27 -9.84
C LYS A 32 -0.53 6.38 -9.91
N LEU A 33 0.58 6.19 -9.23
CA LEU A 33 1.73 7.11 -9.28
C LEU A 33 2.92 6.37 -9.89
N ASP A 34 3.86 7.13 -10.42
CA ASP A 34 5.18 6.66 -10.80
C ASP A 34 6.20 7.57 -10.14
N LYS A 35 7.10 7.00 -9.35
CA LYS A 35 8.18 7.76 -8.71
C LYS A 35 9.51 7.11 -9.04
N GLN A 36 10.28 7.79 -9.88
CA GLN A 36 11.58 7.32 -10.37
C GLN A 36 11.48 5.97 -11.12
N GLY A 37 10.38 5.73 -11.84
CA GLY A 37 10.17 4.49 -12.59
C GLY A 37 9.66 3.31 -11.75
N LEU A 38 9.37 3.53 -10.46
CA LEU A 38 8.70 2.54 -9.62
C LEU A 38 7.20 2.83 -9.57
N PRO A 39 6.35 1.90 -10.03
CA PRO A 39 4.90 2.04 -9.93
C PRO A 39 4.44 2.01 -8.48
N ILE A 40 3.50 2.89 -8.15
CA ILE A 40 2.87 2.96 -6.84
C ILE A 40 1.36 2.91 -6.99
N ILE A 41 0.72 2.11 -6.14
CA ILE A 41 -0.73 2.12 -5.92
C ILE A 41 -1.00 2.80 -4.58
N ALA A 42 -1.73 3.91 -4.61
CA ALA A 42 -2.02 4.69 -3.42
C ALA A 42 -3.52 4.76 -3.14
N TYR A 43 -3.88 4.62 -1.86
CA TYR A 43 -5.23 4.84 -1.36
C TYR A 43 -5.19 5.92 -0.28
N ALA A 44 -6.13 6.86 -0.36
CA ALA A 44 -6.31 7.90 0.63
C ALA A 44 -7.64 7.70 1.36
N ASP A 45 -7.58 7.68 2.68
CA ASP A 45 -8.75 7.80 3.55
C ASP A 45 -8.85 9.27 3.97
N ARG A 46 -9.69 10.03 3.25
CA ARG A 46 -9.88 11.45 3.50
C ARG A 46 -10.66 11.74 4.78
N GLU A 47 -11.51 10.81 5.23
CA GLU A 47 -12.26 10.96 6.48
C GLU A 47 -11.31 10.91 7.68
N ARG A 48 -10.32 10.02 7.63
CA ARG A 48 -9.29 9.88 8.66
C ARG A 48 -8.06 10.74 8.43
N GLY A 49 -7.97 11.42 7.29
CA GLY A 49 -6.78 12.18 6.90
C GLY A 49 -5.53 11.31 6.82
N THR A 50 -5.62 10.10 6.26
CA THR A 50 -4.48 9.18 6.13
C THR A 50 -4.37 8.63 4.73
N TYR A 51 -3.20 8.09 4.39
CA TYR A 51 -2.98 7.40 3.13
C TYR A 51 -2.06 6.20 3.31
N VAL A 52 -2.16 5.26 2.37
CA VAL A 52 -1.26 4.14 2.22
C VAL A 52 -0.75 4.06 0.78
N GLU A 53 0.54 3.82 0.61
CA GLU A 53 1.19 3.62 -0.68
C GLU A 53 1.80 2.23 -0.74
N PHE A 54 1.52 1.52 -1.82
CA PHE A 54 2.11 0.25 -2.15
C PHE A 54 3.08 0.45 -3.31
N TRP A 55 4.37 0.38 -3.01
CA TRP A 55 5.44 0.46 -3.99
C TRP A 55 5.64 -0.91 -4.61
N LEU A 56 5.60 -0.99 -5.94
CA LEU A 56 5.63 -2.24 -6.67
C LEU A 56 6.95 -2.43 -7.41
N TYR A 57 7.45 -3.66 -7.38
CA TYR A 57 8.51 -4.16 -8.25
C TYR A 57 8.08 -5.53 -8.79
N GLU A 58 8.19 -5.73 -10.11
CA GLU A 58 7.70 -6.96 -10.78
C GLU A 58 6.24 -7.33 -10.39
N GLU A 59 5.34 -6.34 -10.35
CA GLU A 59 3.92 -6.49 -9.98
C GLU A 59 3.65 -7.00 -8.55
N LYS A 60 4.65 -6.98 -7.67
CA LYS A 60 4.54 -7.34 -6.25
C LYS A 60 4.90 -6.17 -5.35
N VAL A 61 4.31 -6.15 -4.16
CA VAL A 61 4.61 -5.17 -3.12
C VAL A 61 6.03 -5.37 -2.62
N GLU A 62 6.88 -4.38 -2.86
CA GLU A 62 8.23 -4.34 -2.29
C GLU A 62 8.23 -3.57 -0.97
N THR A 63 7.44 -2.51 -0.88
CA THR A 63 7.39 -1.64 0.30
C THR A 63 6.00 -1.04 0.49
N ILE A 64 5.62 -0.83 1.75
CA ILE A 64 4.34 -0.22 2.14
C ILE A 64 4.64 1.01 2.98
N TRP A 65 4.15 2.17 2.56
CA TRP A 65 4.22 3.41 3.34
C TRP A 65 2.83 3.78 3.86
N PHE A 66 2.76 4.22 5.10
CA PHE A 66 1.56 4.78 5.72
C PHE A 66 1.86 6.20 6.17
N GLY A 67 0.96 7.12 5.88
CA GLY A 67 1.14 8.53 6.22
C GLY A 67 -0.15 9.22 6.63
N ILE A 68 0.01 10.41 7.20
CA ILE A 68 -1.07 11.32 7.58
C ILE A 68 -1.09 12.46 6.55
N ILE A 69 -2.29 12.79 6.06
CA ILE A 69 -2.55 13.95 5.24
C ILE A 69 -2.58 15.15 6.19
N LYS A 70 -1.56 16.00 6.14
CA LYS A 70 -1.60 17.26 6.88
C LYS A 70 -2.64 18.17 6.23
N THR A 71 -3.69 18.47 6.95
CA THR A 71 -4.56 19.62 6.68
C THR A 71 -3.99 20.81 7.45
N GLU A 72 -3.65 21.86 6.72
CA GLU A 72 -3.23 23.17 7.27
C GLU A 72 -4.38 23.87 8.01
#